data_AF-A0A3L7Y816-F1
#
_entry.id   AF-A0A3L7Y816-F1
#
_cell.length_a   1.000
_cell.length_b   1.000
_cell.length_c   1.000
_cell.angle_alpha   90.00
_cell.angle_beta   90.00
_cell.angle_gamma   90.00
#
_symmetry.space_group_name_H-M   'P 1'
#
loop_
_entity.id
_entity.type
_entity.pdbx_description
1 polymer ?
#
loop_
_entity_poly.entity_id
_entity_poly.type
_entity_poly.pdbx_seq_one_letter_code
_entity_poly.pdbx_strand_id
1 'polypeptide(L)'
;MANPVTSELLRDFTERGLVHDVTAGLDQRLVADPAISAYIGFDPSADSLHVGHLMGVLALRRLQLHGGRPVALVGGGTGMIGDPSGRSAERNLLDRATLDHNRAAIGAQLANLVDFSGKSGALLLDNLSWLGDLGLIDFLRDTGK
;
A
#
# COMPACT_ATOMS: atom_id res chain seq x y z
N MET A 1 3.50 -13.54 29.22
CA MET A 1 2.30 -13.66 28.36
C MET A 1 2.20 -12.37 27.58
N ALA A 2 2.10 -12.42 26.25
CA ALA A 2 1.88 -11.21 25.47
C ALA A 2 0.57 -10.57 25.94
N ASN A 3 0.53 -9.24 26.11
CA ASN A 3 -0.70 -8.55 26.47
C ASN A 3 -1.77 -8.86 25.42
N PRO A 4 -3.02 -9.11 25.82
CA PRO A 4 -4.10 -9.34 24.87
C PRO A 4 -4.28 -8.11 23.98
N VAL A 5 -4.37 -8.33 22.67
CA VAL A 5 -4.68 -7.30 21.67
C VAL A 5 -6.07 -6.74 21.96
N THR A 6 -6.18 -5.41 22.06
CA THR A 6 -7.41 -4.72 22.46
C THR A 6 -8.17 -4.09 21.30
N SER A 7 -7.49 -3.68 20.22
CA SER A 7 -8.12 -3.13 19.03
C SER A 7 -8.82 -4.21 18.18
N GLU A 8 -9.97 -3.85 17.61
CA GLU A 8 -10.78 -4.79 16.81
C GLU A 8 -10.06 -5.23 15.54
N LEU A 9 -9.43 -4.28 14.84
CA LEU A 9 -8.71 -4.54 13.59
C LEU A 9 -7.50 -5.47 13.81
N LEU A 10 -6.64 -5.16 14.80
CA LEU A 10 -5.45 -5.96 15.03
C LEU A 10 -5.83 -7.36 15.52
N ARG A 11 -6.88 -7.48 16.35
CA ARG A 11 -7.42 -8.77 16.78
C ARG A 11 -7.92 -9.59 15.59
N ASP A 12 -8.71 -8.99 14.68
CA ASP A 12 -9.18 -9.68 13.45
C ASP A 12 -8.01 -10.16 12.58
N PHE A 13 -6.90 -9.41 12.52
CA PHE A 13 -5.70 -9.85 11.80
C PHE A 13 -4.97 -10.98 12.54
N THR A 14 -4.78 -10.85 13.85
CA THR A 14 -4.08 -11.86 14.67
C THR A 14 -4.81 -13.20 14.66
N GLU A 15 -6.14 -13.21 14.86
CA GLU A 15 -6.96 -14.43 14.89
C GLU A 15 -6.94 -15.18 13.54
N ARG A 16 -6.67 -14.47 12.45
CA ARG A 16 -6.57 -15.03 11.09
C ARG A 16 -5.14 -15.40 10.69
N GLY A 17 -4.16 -15.17 11.57
CA GLY A 17 -2.75 -15.39 11.24
C GLY A 17 -2.22 -14.44 10.16
N LEU A 18 -2.76 -13.22 10.06
CA LEU A 18 -2.36 -12.21 9.06
C LEU A 18 -1.22 -11.29 9.55
N VAL A 19 -0.75 -11.49 10.78
CA VAL A 19 0.31 -10.67 11.38
C VAL A 19 1.62 -11.44 11.39
N HIS A 20 2.62 -10.89 10.70
CA HIS A 20 4.01 -11.33 10.84
C HIS A 20 4.74 -10.46 11.86
N ASP A 21 4.78 -9.14 11.61
CA ASP A 21 5.38 -8.14 12.50
C ASP A 21 4.47 -6.93 12.68
N VAL A 22 4.60 -6.25 13.82
CA VAL A 22 3.98 -4.96 14.11
C VAL A 22 4.94 -4.07 14.88
N THR A 23 4.83 -2.77 14.69
CA THR A 23 5.55 -1.79 15.52
C THR A 23 4.91 -1.68 16.90
N ALA A 24 5.73 -1.36 17.90
CA ALA A 24 5.23 -1.08 19.25
C ALA A 24 4.26 0.12 19.22
N GLY A 25 3.15 0.02 19.97
CA GLY A 25 2.16 1.11 20.07
C GLY A 25 1.01 1.04 19.05
N LEU A 26 1.04 0.10 18.08
CA LEU A 26 0.00 0.00 17.06
C LEU A 26 -1.39 -0.27 17.67
N ASP A 27 -1.47 -1.19 18.63
CA ASP A 27 -2.74 -1.55 19.26
C ASP A 27 -3.38 -0.34 19.96
N GLN A 28 -2.59 0.42 20.74
CA GLN A 28 -3.05 1.63 21.41
C GLN A 28 -3.47 2.71 20.41
N ARG A 29 -2.74 2.84 19.29
CA ARG A 29 -3.08 3.79 18.23
C ARG A 29 -4.42 3.45 17.57
N LEU A 30 -4.67 2.17 17.31
CA LEU A 30 -5.93 1.69 16.72
C LEU A 30 -7.12 1.83 17.67
N VAL A 31 -6.90 1.65 18.98
CA VAL A 31 -7.94 1.94 20.00
C VAL A 31 -8.24 3.44 20.07
N ALA A 32 -7.20 4.29 20.02
CA ALA A 32 -7.36 5.73 20.12
C ALA A 32 -8.06 6.35 18.90
N ASP A 33 -7.92 5.73 17.71
CA ASP A 33 -8.48 6.22 16.46
C ASP A 33 -8.83 5.06 15.51
N PRO A 34 -10.06 4.54 15.60
CA PRO A 34 -10.55 3.52 14.68
C PRO A 34 -10.68 4.02 13.23
N ALA A 35 -10.73 5.33 13.01
CA ALA A 35 -10.86 5.95 11.68
C ALA A 35 -9.50 6.21 11.01
N ILE A 36 -8.43 5.58 11.50
CA ILE A 36 -7.08 5.78 10.99
C ILE A 36 -6.97 5.50 9.49
N SER A 37 -6.14 6.29 8.81
CA SER A 37 -5.75 6.01 7.43
C SER A 37 -4.49 5.14 7.40
N ALA A 38 -4.47 4.12 6.55
CA ALA A 38 -3.27 3.32 6.28
C ALA A 38 -3.18 2.97 4.80
N TYR A 39 -1.95 2.73 4.32
CA TYR A 39 -1.69 2.51 2.90
C TYR A 39 -0.99 1.18 2.64
N ILE A 40 -1.20 0.64 1.44
CA ILE A 40 -0.42 -0.46 0.87
C ILE A 40 -0.02 -0.06 -0.55
N GLY A 41 1.26 -0.30 -0.87
CA GLY A 41 1.84 -0.02 -2.18
C GLY A 41 1.67 -1.17 -3.17
N PHE A 42 1.39 -0.83 -4.43
CA PHE A 42 1.28 -1.76 -5.56
C PHE A 42 2.13 -1.27 -6.73
N ASP A 43 3.25 -1.96 -7.01
CA ASP A 43 4.11 -1.61 -8.13
C ASP A 43 3.55 -2.19 -9.45
N PRO A 44 3.42 -1.36 -10.51
CA PRO A 44 2.82 -1.72 -11.80
C PRO A 44 3.76 -2.53 -12.70
N SER A 45 4.34 -3.61 -12.16
CA SER A 45 5.28 -4.47 -12.87
C SER A 45 4.66 -5.41 -13.91
N ALA A 46 3.34 -5.50 -13.93
CA ALA A 46 2.52 -6.18 -14.94
C ALA A 46 1.17 -5.45 -15.07
N ASP A 47 0.40 -5.77 -16.10
CA ASP A 47 -0.93 -5.22 -16.36
C ASP A 47 -2.02 -5.80 -15.43
N SER A 48 -1.66 -6.75 -14.57
CA SER A 48 -2.63 -7.42 -13.70
C SER A 48 -2.11 -7.83 -12.34
N LEU A 49 -2.96 -7.70 -11.33
CA LEU A 49 -2.71 -8.24 -9.99
C LEU A 49 -2.95 -9.76 -10.01
N HIS A 50 -1.97 -10.54 -9.57
CA HIS A 50 -2.17 -11.96 -9.27
C HIS A 50 -2.51 -12.21 -7.78
N VAL A 51 -2.85 -13.45 -7.44
CA VAL A 51 -3.25 -13.89 -6.08
C VAL A 51 -2.30 -13.45 -4.96
N GLY A 52 -0.99 -13.37 -5.23
CA GLY A 52 -0.01 -12.87 -4.24
C GLY A 52 -0.28 -11.44 -3.73
N HIS A 53 -0.93 -10.58 -4.52
CA HIS A 53 -1.28 -9.21 -4.09
C HIS A 53 -2.58 -9.15 -3.29
N LEU A 54 -3.40 -10.20 -3.37
CA LEU A 54 -4.74 -10.20 -2.77
C LEU A 54 -4.69 -10.04 -1.25
N MET A 55 -3.63 -10.53 -0.60
CA MET A 55 -3.41 -10.36 0.84
C MET A 55 -3.39 -8.88 1.25
N GLY A 56 -2.65 -8.05 0.50
CA GLY A 56 -2.60 -6.61 0.76
C GLY A 56 -3.95 -5.94 0.49
N VAL A 57 -4.61 -6.28 -0.61
CA VAL A 57 -5.93 -5.72 -0.94
C VAL A 57 -6.98 -6.08 0.13
N LEU A 58 -6.98 -7.32 0.62
CA LEU A 58 -7.87 -7.76 1.69
C LEU A 58 -7.57 -7.05 3.02
N ALA A 59 -6.30 -6.74 3.31
CA ALA A 59 -5.94 -5.95 4.48
C ALA A 59 -6.52 -4.53 4.40
N LEU A 60 -6.45 -3.87 3.23
CA LEU A 60 -7.11 -2.57 2.99
C LEU A 60 -8.63 -2.66 3.14
N ARG A 61 -9.25 -3.71 2.60
CA ARG A 61 -10.70 -3.91 2.74
C ARG A 61 -11.11 -4.14 4.19
N ARG A 62 -10.34 -4.90 4.96
CA ARG A 62 -10.60 -5.12 6.38
C ARG A 62 -10.44 -3.85 7.20
N LEU A 63 -9.38 -3.08 6.97
CA LEU A 63 -9.22 -1.75 7.55
C LEU A 63 -10.49 -0.91 7.35
N GLN A 64 -11.03 -0.92 6.13
CA GLN A 64 -12.26 -0.20 5.80
C GLN A 64 -13.49 -0.72 6.55
N LEU A 65 -13.64 -2.05 6.68
CA LEU A 65 -14.74 -2.66 7.42
C LEU A 65 -14.69 -2.35 8.92
N HIS A 66 -13.50 -2.08 9.46
CA HIS A 66 -13.28 -1.63 10.84
C HIS A 66 -13.30 -0.10 11.00
N GLY A 67 -13.74 0.64 9.97
CA GLY A 67 -13.95 2.09 10.02
C GLY A 67 -12.76 2.96 9.60
N GLY A 68 -11.61 2.35 9.33
CA GLY A 68 -10.42 3.04 8.83
C GLY A 68 -10.55 3.47 7.37
N ARG A 69 -9.62 4.31 6.92
CA ARG A 69 -9.58 4.79 5.52
C ARG A 69 -8.42 4.16 4.75
N PRO A 70 -8.68 3.23 3.83
CA PRO A 70 -7.61 2.62 3.03
C PRO A 70 -7.07 3.57 1.97
N VAL A 71 -5.76 3.49 1.74
CA VAL A 71 -5.06 4.15 0.64
C VAL A 71 -4.35 3.09 -0.18
N ALA A 72 -4.83 2.87 -1.41
CA ALA A 72 -4.12 2.07 -2.38
C ALA A 72 -3.12 2.98 -3.10
N LEU A 73 -1.83 2.75 -2.89
CA LEU A 73 -0.77 3.55 -3.48
C LEU A 73 -0.19 2.82 -4.70
N VAL A 74 -0.42 3.35 -5.89
CA VAL A 74 0.21 2.88 -7.12
C VAL A 74 1.65 3.40 -7.16
N GLY A 75 2.57 2.48 -7.40
CA GLY A 75 4.00 2.77 -7.47
C GLY A 75 4.45 3.26 -8.84
N GLY A 76 3.91 4.36 -9.35
CA GLY A 76 4.33 4.89 -10.64
C GLY A 76 5.81 5.28 -10.68
N GLY A 77 6.30 6.01 -9.68
CA GLY A 77 7.72 6.36 -9.55
C GLY A 77 8.58 5.17 -9.13
N THR A 78 8.14 4.37 -8.15
CA THR A 78 8.90 3.18 -7.70
C THR A 78 9.00 2.11 -8.78
N GLY A 79 7.97 1.93 -9.59
CA GLY A 79 7.96 1.01 -10.74
C GLY A 79 8.95 1.40 -11.85
N MET A 80 9.35 2.68 -11.93
CA MET A 80 10.42 3.12 -12.85
C MET A 80 11.82 2.74 -12.37
N ILE A 81 11.98 2.39 -11.10
CA ILE A 81 13.28 2.01 -10.49
C ILE A 81 13.33 0.49 -10.34
N GLY A 82 12.26 -0.09 -9.81
CA GLY A 82 12.14 -1.51 -9.50
C GLY A 82 12.68 -1.86 -8.11
N ASP A 83 11.85 -2.48 -7.28
CA ASP A 83 12.26 -3.02 -5.97
C ASP A 83 13.21 -4.23 -6.15
N PRO A 84 14.44 -4.20 -5.60
CA PRO A 84 15.39 -5.32 -5.66
C PRO A 84 15.09 -6.43 -4.64
N SER A 85 14.17 -6.22 -3.70
CA SER A 85 13.91 -7.13 -2.58
C SER A 85 13.57 -8.56 -3.04
N GLY A 86 14.38 -9.53 -2.60
CA GLY A 86 14.13 -10.95 -2.82
C GLY A 86 14.42 -11.47 -4.24
N ARG A 87 15.11 -10.72 -5.10
CA ARG A 87 15.50 -11.18 -6.45
C ARG A 87 17.02 -11.21 -6.64
N SER A 88 17.50 -12.22 -7.36
CA SER A 88 18.92 -12.43 -7.68
C SER A 88 19.38 -11.72 -8.96
N ALA A 89 18.46 -11.18 -9.75
CA ALA A 89 18.74 -10.48 -11.01
C ALA A 89 18.01 -9.12 -11.07
N GLU A 90 18.65 -8.12 -11.66
CA GLU A 90 18.05 -6.80 -11.92
C GLU A 90 16.78 -6.95 -12.77
N ARG A 91 15.75 -6.15 -12.45
CA ARG A 91 14.52 -6.12 -13.24
C ARG A 91 14.76 -5.31 -14.51
N ASN A 92 14.23 -5.78 -15.64
CA ASN A 92 14.14 -4.96 -16.83
C ASN A 92 13.25 -3.75 -16.54
N LEU A 93 13.79 -2.57 -16.80
CA LEU A 93 13.04 -1.32 -16.70
C LEU A 93 11.93 -1.31 -17.74
N LEU A 94 10.70 -1.07 -17.31
CA LEU A 94 9.56 -0.89 -18.21
C LEU A 94 9.67 0.48 -18.89
N ASP A 95 9.29 0.55 -20.17
CA ASP A 95 9.11 1.84 -20.81
C ASP A 95 7.90 2.58 -20.21
N ARG A 96 7.86 3.90 -20.44
CA ARG A 96 6.84 4.78 -19.87
C ARG A 96 5.42 4.38 -20.31
N ALA A 97 5.24 3.95 -21.55
CA ALA A 97 3.94 3.59 -22.10
C ALA A 97 3.38 2.33 -21.43
N THR A 98 4.23 1.31 -21.26
CA THR A 98 3.91 0.07 -20.57
C THR A 98 3.59 0.33 -19.11
N LEU A 99 4.39 1.17 -18.44
CA LEU A 99 4.14 1.55 -17.06
C LEU A 99 2.80 2.26 -16.89
N ASP A 100 2.48 3.24 -17.74
CA ASP A 100 1.22 3.96 -17.69
C ASP A 100 0.01 3.04 -17.98
N HIS A 101 0.15 2.09 -18.90
CA HIS A 101 -0.85 1.04 -19.13
C HIS A 101 -1.09 0.18 -17.89
N ASN A 102 -0.01 -0.35 -17.30
CA ASN A 102 -0.07 -1.20 -16.11
C ASN A 102 -0.69 -0.45 -14.91
N ARG A 103 -0.33 0.82 -14.71
CA ARG A 103 -0.90 1.69 -13.66
C ARG A 103 -2.41 1.81 -13.81
N ALA A 104 -2.90 2.08 -15.01
CA ALA A 104 -4.33 2.19 -15.28
C ALA A 104 -5.07 0.87 -15.03
N ALA A 105 -4.49 -0.25 -15.48
CA ALA A 105 -5.09 -1.57 -15.31
C ALA A 105 -5.17 -1.99 -13.82
N ILE A 106 -4.10 -1.79 -13.05
CA ILE A 106 -4.10 -2.06 -11.60
C ILE A 106 -5.07 -1.14 -10.86
N GLY A 107 -5.12 0.15 -11.20
CA GLY A 107 -6.08 1.08 -10.63
C GLY A 107 -7.53 0.62 -10.83
N ALA A 108 -7.86 0.16 -12.03
CA ALA A 108 -9.18 -0.39 -12.35
C ALA A 108 -9.49 -1.68 -11.57
N GLN A 109 -8.50 -2.56 -11.36
CA GLN A 109 -8.68 -3.77 -10.55
C GLN A 109 -8.92 -3.43 -9.07
N LEU A 110 -8.13 -2.52 -8.51
CA LEU A 110 -8.29 -2.06 -7.13
C LEU A 110 -9.67 -1.41 -6.89
N ALA A 111 -10.18 -0.66 -7.86
CA ALA A 111 -11.52 -0.07 -7.83
C ALA A 111 -12.66 -1.08 -7.68
N ASN A 112 -12.43 -2.34 -8.09
CA ASN A 112 -13.41 -3.42 -7.93
C ASN A 112 -13.27 -4.18 -6.60
N LEU A 113 -12.17 -3.99 -5.86
CA LEU A 113 -11.84 -4.78 -4.67
C LEU A 113 -11.96 -3.97 -3.36
N VAL A 114 -11.90 -2.64 -3.44
CA VAL A 114 -12.04 -1.71 -2.32
C VAL A 114 -13.12 -0.69 -2.64
N ASP A 115 -13.87 -0.24 -1.64
CA ASP A 115 -14.94 0.74 -1.85
C ASP A 115 -14.38 2.17 -1.83
N PHE A 116 -14.57 2.92 -2.92
CA PHE A 116 -14.10 4.30 -3.07
C PHE A 116 -15.20 5.33 -2.76
N SER A 117 -16.40 4.88 -2.40
CA SER A 117 -17.55 5.76 -2.17
C SER A 117 -17.63 6.29 -0.74
N GLY A 118 -18.35 7.40 -0.56
CA GLY A 118 -18.64 7.98 0.75
C GLY A 118 -17.47 8.72 1.41
N LYS A 119 -17.71 9.20 2.64
CA LYS A 119 -16.73 10.03 3.38
C LYS A 119 -15.48 9.26 3.83
N SER A 120 -15.63 7.95 4.04
CA SER A 120 -14.53 7.03 4.39
C SER A 120 -14.11 6.16 3.20
N GLY A 121 -14.42 6.61 1.98
CA GLY A 121 -14.01 5.94 0.75
C GLY A 121 -12.49 5.86 0.64
N ALA A 122 -12.04 4.76 0.04
CA ALA A 122 -10.64 4.54 -0.26
C ALA A 122 -10.05 5.67 -1.11
N LEU A 123 -8.73 5.81 -1.03
CA LEU A 123 -7.97 6.70 -1.91
C LEU A 123 -7.10 5.87 -2.85
N LEU A 124 -7.08 6.23 -4.12
CA LEU A 124 -6.13 5.73 -5.10
C LEU A 124 -5.12 6.85 -5.37
N LEU A 125 -3.90 6.69 -4.87
CA LEU A 125 -2.82 7.67 -5.03
C LEU A 125 -1.71 7.08 -5.89
N ASP A 126 -0.86 7.95 -6.41
CA ASP A 126 0.31 7.54 -7.19
C ASP A 126 1.56 8.31 -6.77
N ASN A 127 2.62 7.58 -6.41
CA ASN A 127 3.85 8.20 -5.95
C ASN A 127 4.64 8.93 -7.03
N LEU A 128 4.33 8.72 -8.31
CA LEU A 128 4.91 9.50 -9.40
C LEU A 128 4.56 10.99 -9.27
N SER A 129 3.41 11.33 -8.68
CA SER A 129 2.95 12.72 -8.54
C SER A 129 3.82 13.59 -7.63
N TRP A 130 4.64 12.99 -6.76
CA TRP A 130 5.61 13.73 -5.96
C TRP A 130 7.06 13.34 -6.25
N LEU A 131 7.32 12.09 -6.64
CA LEU A 131 8.66 11.65 -7.00
C LEU A 131 9.12 12.23 -8.35
N GLY A 132 8.20 12.42 -9.29
CA GLY A 132 8.51 12.95 -10.62
C GLY A 132 8.99 14.40 -10.62
N ASP A 133 8.59 15.17 -9.60
CA ASP A 133 8.94 16.59 -9.46
C ASP A 133 10.15 16.80 -8.52
N LEU A 134 10.69 15.72 -7.93
CA LEU A 134 11.76 15.81 -6.94
C LEU A 134 13.12 15.95 -7.64
N GLY A 135 13.75 17.12 -7.50
CA GLY A 135 15.09 17.35 -8.02
C GLY A 135 16.15 16.51 -7.32
N LEU A 136 17.15 16.03 -8.06
CA LEU A 136 18.21 15.17 -7.52
C LEU A 136 18.93 15.80 -6.31
N ILE A 137 19.26 17.10 -6.38
CA ILE A 137 19.96 17.79 -5.29
C ILE A 137 19.08 17.91 -4.04
N ASP A 138 17.79 18.22 -4.21
CA ASP A 138 16.85 18.31 -3.10
C ASP A 138 16.64 16.93 -2.45
N PHE A 139 16.53 15.87 -3.25
CA PHE A 139 16.46 14.49 -2.74
C PHE A 139 17.68 14.15 -1.85
N LEU A 140 18.88 14.40 -2.36
CA LEU A 140 20.13 14.10 -1.64
C LEU A 140 20.27 14.92 -0.36
N ARG A 141 19.80 16.18 -0.35
CA ARG A 141 19.92 17.06 0.80
C ARG A 141 18.87 16.79 1.88
N ASP A 142 17.62 16.57 1.47
CA ASP A 142 16.47 16.62 2.36
C ASP A 142 16.00 15.21 2.78
N THR A 143 16.34 14.18 2.01
CA THR A 143 16.04 12.77 2.32
C THR A 143 17.30 11.92 2.55
N GLY A 144 18.36 12.14 1.76
CA GLY A 144 19.56 11.29 1.75
C GLY A 144 20.64 11.59 2.81
N LYS A 145 20.46 12.64 3.63
CA LYS A 145 21.35 12.94 4.76
C LYS A 145 21.09 12.03 5.95
#